data_AF-A0A0R3MLN6-F1
#
_entry.id   AF-A0A0R3MLN6-F1
#
_cell.length_a   1.000
_cell.length_b   1.000
_cell.length_c   1.000
_cell.angle_alpha   90.00
_cell.angle_beta   90.00
_cell.angle_gamma   90.00
#
_symmetry.space_group_name_H-M   'P 1'
#
loop_
_entity.id
_entity.type
_entity.pdbx_description
1 polymer ?
#
loop_
_entity_poly.entity_id
_entity_poly.type
_entity_poly.pdbx_seq_one_letter_code
_entity_poly.pdbx_strand_id
1 'polypeptide(L)'
;MTETPIELDKHRGTAAQKATDIRRGLAEIAANAKLLRDMQGVVEIQILAAPAASWPEAVAKASYVLNLYSAGLAPTDTHHRDLVAAVLADLTRLLGEGT
;
A
#
# COMPACT_ATOMS: atom_id res chain seq x y z
N MET A 1 33.40 -38.19 13.27
CA MET A 1 32.35 -37.70 14.19
C MET A 1 33.00 -36.74 15.17
N THR A 2 33.02 -35.45 14.86
CA THR A 2 33.35 -34.38 15.81
C THR A 2 32.74 -33.08 15.28
N GLU A 3 31.42 -32.95 15.38
CA GLU A 3 30.88 -31.60 15.51
C GLU A 3 31.12 -31.21 16.96
N THR A 4 32.05 -30.29 17.14
CA THR A 4 32.47 -29.76 18.44
C THR A 4 31.24 -29.15 19.14
N PRO A 5 30.87 -29.57 20.37
CA PRO A 5 29.65 -29.12 21.05
C PRO A 5 29.48 -27.59 21.14
N ILE A 6 30.61 -26.86 21.17
CA ILE A 6 30.68 -25.40 21.26
C ILE A 6 30.24 -24.73 19.94
N GLU A 7 30.44 -25.38 18.79
CA GLU A 7 30.14 -24.84 17.47
C GLU A 7 28.64 -24.93 17.16
N LEU A 8 28.03 -26.07 17.50
CA LEU A 8 26.58 -26.31 17.39
C LEU A 8 25.76 -25.29 18.21
N ASP A 9 26.21 -24.97 19.42
CA ASP A 9 25.52 -24.02 20.29
C ASP A 9 25.61 -22.58 19.77
N LYS A 10 26.76 -22.20 19.20
CA LYS A 10 26.96 -20.91 18.51
C LYS A 10 26.09 -20.77 17.26
N HIS A 11 25.96 -21.84 16.47
CA HIS A 11 25.07 -21.86 15.31
C HIS A 11 23.58 -21.80 15.70
N ARG A 12 23.19 -22.43 16.81
CA ARG A 12 21.82 -22.33 17.36
C ARG A 12 21.52 -20.94 17.89
N GLY A 13 22.45 -20.30 18.60
CA GLY A 13 22.31 -18.93 19.09
C GLY A 13 22.13 -17.91 17.96
N THR A 14 22.91 -18.05 16.88
CA THR A 14 22.78 -17.17 15.70
C THR A 14 21.49 -17.42 14.90
N ALA A 15 21.03 -18.68 14.80
CA ALA A 15 19.75 -19.01 14.18
C ALA A 15 18.56 -18.47 15.00
N ALA A 16 18.59 -18.60 16.33
CA ALA A 16 17.56 -18.08 17.23
C ALA A 16 17.49 -16.54 17.20
N GLN A 17 18.64 -15.88 17.12
CA GLN A 17 18.72 -14.42 16.97
C GLN A 17 18.11 -13.98 15.63
N LYS A 18 18.50 -14.59 14.51
CA LYS A 18 17.92 -14.30 13.18
C LYS A 18 16.41 -14.52 13.15
N ALA A 19 15.92 -15.62 13.72
CA ALA A 19 14.48 -15.88 13.79
C ALA A 19 13.73 -14.82 14.62
N THR A 20 14.38 -14.25 15.63
CA THR A 20 13.83 -13.17 16.45
C THR A 20 13.83 -11.84 15.72
N ASP A 21 14.91 -11.51 15.00
CA ASP A 21 14.99 -10.30 14.18
C ASP A 21 13.97 -10.32 13.03
N ILE A 22 13.75 -11.48 12.38
CA ILE A 22 12.70 -11.64 11.36
C ILE A 22 11.31 -11.41 11.96
N ARG A 23 11.02 -11.98 13.14
CA ARG A 23 9.71 -11.78 13.81
C ARG A 23 9.49 -10.32 14.18
N ARG A 24 10.53 -9.62 14.66
CA ARG A 24 10.46 -8.20 14.97
C ARG A 24 10.19 -7.35 13.73
N GLY A 25 10.92 -7.59 12.64
CA GLY A 25 10.69 -6.89 11.37
C GLY A 25 9.27 -7.10 10.82
N LEU A 26 8.74 -8.33 10.90
CA LEU A 26 7.35 -8.62 10.51
C LEU A 26 6.33 -7.89 11.39
N ALA A 27 6.57 -7.80 12.70
CA ALA A 27 5.69 -7.06 13.62
C ALA A 27 5.68 -5.55 13.33
N GLU A 28 6.85 -4.97 13.02
CA GLU A 28 6.99 -3.57 12.62
C GLU A 28 6.27 -3.29 11.29
N ILE A 29 6.42 -4.16 10.29
CA ILE A 29 5.70 -4.08 9.02
C ILE A 29 4.18 -4.14 9.24
N ALA A 30 3.71 -5.07 10.07
CA ALA A 30 2.29 -5.23 10.36
C ALA A 30 1.69 -3.99 11.07
N ALA A 31 2.43 -3.41 12.03
CA ALA A 31 2.03 -2.20 12.74
C ALA A 31 1.94 -1.00 11.79
N ASN A 32 2.93 -0.81 10.92
CA ASN A 32 2.92 0.25 9.90
C ASN A 32 1.78 0.05 8.90
N ALA A 33 1.54 -1.19 8.46
CA ALA A 33 0.42 -1.50 7.57
C ALA A 33 -0.94 -1.18 8.23
N LYS A 34 -1.06 -1.38 9.54
CA LYS A 34 -2.27 -0.99 10.28
C LYS A 34 -2.44 0.53 10.36
N LEU A 35 -1.38 1.26 10.72
CA LEU A 35 -1.41 2.72 10.77
C LEU A 35 -1.80 3.32 9.41
N LEU A 36 -1.25 2.78 8.33
CA LEU A 36 -1.59 3.20 6.97
C LEU A 36 -3.07 2.96 6.65
N ARG A 37 -3.64 1.81 7.03
CA ARG A 37 -5.07 1.53 6.86
C ARG A 37 -5.96 2.45 7.69
N ASP A 38 -5.58 2.72 8.93
CA ASP A 38 -6.35 3.60 9.82
C ASP A 38 -6.38 5.04 9.27
N MET A 39 -5.25 5.54 8.78
CA MET A 39 -5.17 6.84 8.11
C MET A 39 -5.97 6.87 6.80
N GLN A 40 -5.91 5.78 6.02
CA GLN A 40 -6.67 5.64 4.79
C GLN A 40 -8.19 5.73 5.05
N GLY A 41 -8.69 5.06 6.09
CA GLY A 41 -10.11 5.11 6.47
C GLY A 41 -10.58 6.52 6.84
N VAL A 42 -9.75 7.32 7.51
CA VAL A 42 -10.07 8.73 7.82
C VAL A 42 -10.19 9.57 6.54
N VAL A 43 -9.28 9.38 5.58
CA VAL A 43 -9.32 10.09 4.29
C VAL A 43 -10.57 9.71 3.49
N GLU A 44 -10.92 8.42 3.44
CA GLU A 44 -12.12 7.93 2.75
C GLU A 44 -13.41 8.52 3.35
N ILE A 45 -13.50 8.61 4.68
CA ILE A 45 -14.64 9.26 5.36
C ILE A 45 -14.74 10.73 4.96
N GLN A 46 -13.63 11.47 4.91
CA GLN A 46 -13.63 12.88 4.51
C GLN A 46 -13.99 13.08 3.03
N ILE A 47 -13.56 12.18 2.15
CA ILE A 47 -13.96 12.17 0.73
C ILE A 47 -15.48 11.99 0.60
N LEU A 48 -16.09 11.12 1.41
CA LEU A 48 -17.52 10.84 1.40
C LEU A 48 -18.37 11.91 2.12
N ALA A 49 -17.81 12.60 3.12
CA ALA A 49 -18.56 13.50 3.99
C ALA A 49 -18.96 14.83 3.34
N ALA A 50 -18.23 15.29 2.33
CA ALA A 50 -18.48 16.58 1.69
C ALA A 50 -18.42 16.50 0.16
N PRO A 51 -19.35 17.16 -0.57
CA PRO A 51 -19.20 17.41 -2.00
C PRO A 51 -17.87 18.10 -2.31
N ALA A 52 -17.32 17.87 -3.51
CA ALA A 52 -16.16 18.63 -3.95
C ALA A 52 -16.52 20.11 -4.13
N ALA A 53 -15.70 21.01 -3.59
CA ALA A 53 -15.88 22.46 -3.70
C ALA A 53 -15.25 23.04 -4.98
N SER A 54 -14.41 22.27 -5.69
CA SER A 54 -13.75 22.71 -6.91
C SER A 54 -13.53 21.55 -7.89
N TRP A 55 -13.29 21.87 -9.17
CA TRP A 55 -12.96 20.87 -10.18
C TRP A 55 -11.66 20.10 -9.86
N PRO A 56 -10.55 20.75 -9.45
CA PRO A 56 -9.35 20.04 -8.99
C PRO A 56 -9.62 19.06 -7.83
N GLU A 57 -10.46 19.46 -6.87
CA GLU A 57 -10.83 18.59 -5.76
C GLU A 57 -11.67 17.40 -6.22
N ALA A 58 -12.61 17.61 -7.14
CA ALA A 58 -13.40 16.52 -7.73
C ALA A 58 -12.50 15.51 -8.47
N VAL A 59 -11.54 16.00 -9.27
CA VAL A 59 -10.54 15.17 -9.95
C VAL A 59 -9.69 14.38 -8.96
N ALA A 60 -9.26 15.00 -7.86
CA ALA A 60 -8.49 14.31 -6.81
C ALA A 60 -9.30 13.19 -6.15
N LYS A 61 -10.57 13.46 -5.79
CA LYS A 61 -11.48 12.45 -5.22
C LYS A 61 -11.71 11.28 -6.18
N ALA A 62 -11.99 11.56 -7.46
CA ALA A 62 -12.17 10.53 -8.48
C ALA A 62 -10.90 9.69 -8.69
N SER A 63 -9.74 10.36 -8.77
CA SER A 63 -8.45 9.68 -8.97
C SER A 63 -8.12 8.75 -7.80
N TYR A 64 -8.43 9.16 -6.57
CA TYR A 64 -8.27 8.34 -5.39
C TYR A 64 -9.11 7.05 -5.46
N VAL A 65 -10.41 7.18 -5.74
CA VAL A 65 -11.33 6.02 -5.83
C VAL A 65 -10.93 5.06 -6.95
N LEU A 66 -10.53 5.59 -8.12
CA LEU A 66 -10.09 4.76 -9.25
C LEU A 66 -8.80 3.99 -8.95
N ASN A 67 -7.85 4.61 -8.23
CA ASN A 67 -6.64 3.92 -7.78
C ASN A 67 -6.95 2.83 -6.74
N LEU A 68 -7.89 3.09 -5.82
CA LEU A 68 -8.35 2.10 -4.85
C LEU A 68 -9.01 0.90 -5.55
N TYR A 69 -9.88 1.17 -6.53
CA TYR A 69 -10.49 0.13 -7.37
C TYR A 69 -9.43 -0.68 -8.11
N SER A 70 -8.48 -0.03 -8.77
CA SER A 70 -7.39 -0.69 -9.52
C SER A 70 -6.50 -1.57 -8.63
N ALA A 71 -6.22 -1.12 -7.40
CA ALA A 71 -5.46 -1.90 -6.42
C ALA A 71 -6.20 -3.17 -5.95
N GLY A 72 -7.53 -3.17 -5.99
CA GLY A 72 -8.37 -4.32 -5.64
C GLY A 72 -8.54 -5.35 -6.77
N LEU A 73 -8.12 -5.04 -8.00
CA LEU A 73 -8.28 -5.94 -9.15
C LEU A 73 -7.35 -7.16 -9.06
N ALA A 74 -7.82 -8.31 -9.54
CA ALA A 74 -6.97 -9.51 -9.69
C ALA A 74 -5.78 -9.20 -10.62
N PRO A 75 -4.55 -9.69 -10.38
CA PRO A 75 -3.36 -9.33 -11.19
C PRO A 75 -3.50 -9.58 -12.70
N THR A 76 -4.36 -10.52 -13.10
CA THR A 76 -4.63 -10.89 -14.50
C THR A 76 -5.63 -9.97 -15.21
N ASP A 77 -6.32 -9.11 -14.46
CA ASP A 77 -7.30 -8.18 -15.02
C ASP A 77 -6.62 -6.95 -15.62
N THR A 78 -6.00 -7.13 -16.78
CA THR A 78 -5.30 -6.07 -17.50
C THR A 78 -6.27 -5.07 -18.12
N HIS A 79 -7.43 -5.54 -18.59
CA HIS A 79 -8.43 -4.70 -19.25
C HIS A 79 -8.95 -3.58 -18.36
N HIS A 80 -9.38 -3.88 -17.13
CA HIS A 80 -9.88 -2.85 -16.21
C HIS A 80 -8.77 -1.91 -15.73
N ARG A 81 -7.52 -2.39 -15.63
CA ARG A 81 -6.36 -1.53 -15.32
C ARG A 81 -6.08 -0.54 -16.44
N ASP A 82 -6.15 -0.98 -17.69
CA ASP A 82 -5.95 -0.11 -18.86
C ASP A 82 -7.06 0.95 -18.94
N LEU A 83 -8.31 0.58 -18.67
CA LEU A 83 -9.43 1.53 -18.58
C LEU A 83 -9.21 2.59 -17.50
N VAL A 84 -8.83 2.17 -16.29
CA VAL A 84 -8.52 3.10 -15.19
C VAL A 84 -7.37 4.03 -15.58
N ALA A 85 -6.31 3.50 -16.17
CA ALA A 85 -5.15 4.28 -16.60
C ALA A 85 -5.53 5.35 -17.65
N ALA A 86 -6.34 4.98 -18.64
CA ALA A 86 -6.83 5.91 -19.66
C ALA A 86 -7.63 7.06 -19.05
N VAL A 87 -8.58 6.76 -18.15
CA VAL A 87 -9.41 7.78 -17.48
C VAL A 87 -8.55 8.70 -16.60
N LEU A 88 -7.60 8.17 -15.83
CA LEU A 88 -6.68 8.97 -15.01
C LEU A 88 -5.81 9.91 -15.86
N ALA A 89 -5.36 9.45 -17.03
CA ALA A 89 -4.59 10.27 -17.96
C ALA A 89 -5.41 11.45 -18.48
N ASP A 90 -6.67 11.21 -18.87
CA ASP A 90 -7.58 12.27 -19.32
C ASP A 90 -7.89 13.29 -18.22
N LEU A 91 -8.15 12.84 -17.00
CA LEU A 91 -8.38 13.72 -15.86
C LEU A 91 -7.17 14.61 -15.57
N THR A 92 -5.97 14.04 -15.63
CA THR A 92 -4.71 14.77 -15.42
C THR A 92 -4.48 15.80 -16.52
N ARG A 93 -4.72 15.43 -17.79
CA ARG A 93 -4.61 16.33 -18.94
C ARG A 93 -5.57 17.52 -18.78
N LEU A 94 -6.84 17.26 -18.49
CA LEU A 94 -7.86 18.31 -18.32
C LEU A 94 -7.63 19.19 -17.10
N LEU A 95 -6.98 18.67 -16.05
CA LEU A 95 -6.61 19.46 -14.89
C LEU A 95 -5.51 20.49 -15.22
N GLY A 96 -4.54 20.11 -16.05
CA GLY A 96 -3.46 21.01 -16.50
C GLY A 96 -3.89 22.04 -17.56
N GLU A 97 -5.02 21.81 -18.25
CA GLU A 97 -5.60 22.75 -19.22
C GLU A 97 -6.49 23.83 -18.56
N GLY A 98 -6.86 23.64 -17.29
CA GLY A 98 -7.81 24.50 -16.56
C GLY A 98 -7.18 25.57 -15.65
N THR A 99 -5.86 25.77 -15.72
CA THR A 99 -5.08 26.78 -14.95
C THR A 99 -4.47 27.82 -15.86
#